data_AF-A0A2S6T5F7-F1
#
_entry.id   AF-A0A2S6T5F7-F1
#
_cell.length_a   1.000
_cell.length_b   1.000
_cell.length_c   1.000
_cell.angle_alpha   90.00
_cell.angle_beta   90.00
_cell.angle_gamma   90.00
#
_symmetry.space_group_name_H-M   'P 1'
#
loop_
_entity.id
_entity.type
_entity.pdbx_description
1 polymer ?
#
loop_
_entity_poly.entity_id
_entity_poly.type
_entity_poly.pdbx_seq_one_letter_code
_entity_poly.pdbx_strand_id
1 'polypeptide(L)'
;MHLSQYYNSFIIYNILLIIFFSLTVNGVPLFPILNIICYSIFHFLIIYLGIYYYRKKLYLIYFLYGLGLDLFWINEIGPHLITFMFALSIFYLTFKYLNNLRKLNIYLMLLMTQITMILFEMFISQMMFGFSFNLSYFLKIALLSIIFSYPIFIIFSKIDRVI
;
A
#
# COMPACT_ATOMS: atom_id res chain seq x y z
N MET A 1 11.95 -21.37 0.05
CA MET A 1 12.07 -19.96 0.47
C MET A 1 12.66 -19.97 1.88
N HIS A 2 13.95 -19.67 2.05
CA HIS A 2 14.64 -19.78 3.34
C HIS A 2 14.21 -18.59 4.21
N LEU A 3 13.44 -18.83 5.26
CA LEU A 3 12.80 -17.78 6.08
C LEU A 3 13.81 -16.81 6.74
N SER A 4 15.07 -17.21 6.91
CA SER A 4 16.09 -16.43 7.63
C SER A 4 16.61 -15.20 6.85
N GLN A 5 16.64 -15.22 5.52
CA GLN A 5 17.11 -14.08 4.70
C GLN A 5 16.15 -12.88 4.74
N TYR A 6 14.86 -13.13 4.94
CA TYR A 6 13.80 -12.12 4.84
C TYR A 6 13.55 -11.33 6.13
N TYR A 7 14.25 -11.63 7.23
CA TYR A 7 13.97 -10.96 8.51
C TYR A 7 14.47 -9.51 8.53
N ASN A 8 15.64 -9.26 7.96
CA ASN A 8 16.24 -7.93 7.92
C ASN A 8 15.51 -7.00 6.93
N SER A 9 15.15 -7.50 5.74
CA SER A 9 14.40 -6.73 4.75
C SER A 9 13.03 -6.29 5.28
N PHE A 10 12.36 -7.14 6.07
CA PHE A 10 11.11 -6.76 6.72
C PHE A 10 11.26 -5.56 7.65
N ILE A 11 12.34 -5.48 8.43
CA ILE A 11 12.59 -4.33 9.31
C ILE A 11 12.74 -3.06 8.47
N ILE A 12 13.50 -3.12 7.36
CA ILE A 12 13.69 -1.99 6.45
C ILE A 12 12.34 -1.52 5.89
N TYR A 13 11.49 -2.43 5.43
CA TYR A 13 10.17 -2.06 4.90
C TYR A 13 9.26 -1.43 5.97
N ASN A 14 9.32 -1.87 7.23
CA ASN A 14 8.56 -1.20 8.29
C ASN A 14 9.09 0.20 8.59
N ILE A 15 10.42 0.42 8.55
CA ILE A 15 11.00 1.76 8.66
C ILE A 15 10.51 2.65 7.50
N LEU A 16 10.52 2.13 6.27
CA LEU A 16 9.99 2.84 5.11
C LEU A 16 8.48 3.13 5.23
N LEU A 17 7.67 2.19 5.75
CA LEU A 17 6.25 2.44 6.03
C LEU A 17 6.07 3.64 6.96
N ILE A 18 6.82 3.71 8.07
CA ILE A 18 6.73 4.82 9.03
C ILE A 18 7.05 6.14 8.34
N ILE A 19 8.12 6.19 7.54
CA ILE A 19 8.52 7.40 6.81
C ILE A 19 7.41 7.82 5.84
N PHE A 20 6.97 6.94 4.95
CA PHE A 20 5.95 7.29 3.94
C PHE A 20 4.58 7.58 4.55
N PHE A 21 4.22 6.92 5.64
CA PHE A 21 3.03 7.25 6.41
C PHE A 21 3.10 8.69 6.95
N SER A 22 4.22 9.05 7.59
CA SER A 22 4.39 10.40 8.15
C SER A 22 4.32 11.49 7.08
N LEU A 23 4.88 11.22 5.89
CA LEU A 23 4.82 12.14 4.75
C LEU A 23 3.41 12.25 4.17
N THR A 24 2.66 11.15 4.15
CA THR A 24 1.28 11.12 3.66
C THR A 24 0.35 11.93 4.56
N VAL A 25 0.43 11.70 5.88
CA VAL A 25 -0.46 12.33 6.86
C VAL A 25 -0.17 13.82 7.03
N ASN A 26 1.10 14.21 7.15
CA ASN A 26 1.44 15.62 7.36
C ASN A 26 1.37 16.44 6.06
N GLY A 27 1.65 15.78 4.93
CA GLY A 27 1.75 16.43 3.62
C GLY A 27 2.88 17.47 3.53
N VAL A 28 3.18 17.87 2.30
CA VAL A 28 4.06 18.98 1.96
C VAL A 28 3.22 19.98 1.13
N PRO A 29 2.70 21.07 1.74
CA PRO A 29 1.77 21.97 1.07
C PRO A 29 2.33 22.59 -0.21
N LEU A 30 3.63 22.87 -0.22
CA LEU A 30 4.36 23.44 -1.35
C LEU A 30 4.44 22.50 -2.57
N PHE A 31 4.28 21.19 -2.38
CA PHE A 31 4.45 20.19 -3.44
C PHE A 31 3.30 19.15 -3.42
N PRO A 32 2.10 19.49 -3.90
CA PRO A 32 0.94 18.58 -3.89
C PRO A 32 1.17 17.27 -4.66
N ILE A 33 1.96 17.30 -5.74
CA ILE A 33 2.35 16.10 -6.48
C ILE A 33 3.19 15.15 -5.61
N LEU A 34 4.07 15.68 -4.76
CA LEU A 34 4.88 14.86 -3.85
C LEU A 34 3.98 14.10 -2.87
N ASN A 35 2.91 14.73 -2.37
CA ASN A 35 1.96 14.08 -1.46
C ASN A 35 1.28 12.88 -2.14
N ILE A 36 0.86 13.05 -3.39
CA ILE A 36 0.26 11.96 -4.18
C ILE A 36 1.28 10.84 -4.41
N ILE A 37 2.53 11.18 -4.74
CA ILE A 37 3.59 10.19 -4.91
C ILE A 37 3.80 9.45 -3.59
N CYS A 38 4.00 10.13 -2.46
CA CYS A 38 4.19 9.50 -1.15
C CYS A 38 3.04 8.57 -0.77
N TYR A 39 1.79 8.99 -0.99
CA TYR A 39 0.61 8.16 -0.79
C TYR A 39 0.60 6.91 -1.69
N SER A 40 0.97 7.06 -2.96
CA SER A 40 1.15 5.93 -3.88
C SER A 40 2.27 4.98 -3.43
N ILE A 41 3.43 5.50 -2.99
CA ILE A 41 4.52 4.65 -2.51
C ILE A 41 4.09 3.89 -1.24
N PHE A 42 3.40 4.56 -0.33
CA PHE A 42 2.89 3.96 0.89
C PHE A 42 1.97 2.76 0.58
N HIS A 43 0.99 2.94 -0.32
CA HIS A 43 0.09 1.87 -0.74
C HIS A 43 0.84 0.71 -1.40
N PHE A 44 1.76 1.02 -2.32
CA PHE A 44 2.54 -0.01 -2.98
C PHE A 44 3.37 -0.81 -1.96
N LEU A 45 3.94 -0.15 -0.95
CA LEU A 45 4.78 -0.76 0.06
C LEU A 45 3.98 -1.65 1.04
N ILE A 46 2.81 -1.19 1.49
CA ILE A 46 1.98 -2.01 2.39
C ILE A 46 1.51 -3.28 1.67
N ILE A 47 1.07 -3.17 0.41
CA ILE A 47 0.66 -4.29 -0.43
C ILE A 47 1.83 -5.25 -0.70
N TYR A 48 3.02 -4.71 -0.99
CA TYR A 48 4.23 -5.50 -1.18
C TYR A 48 4.54 -6.36 0.04
N LEU A 49 4.44 -5.78 1.24
CA LEU A 49 4.57 -6.52 2.49
C LEU A 49 3.48 -7.59 2.67
N GLY A 50 2.23 -7.27 2.33
CA GLY A 50 1.10 -8.20 2.32
C GLY A 50 1.34 -9.45 1.48
N ILE A 51 1.97 -9.30 0.32
CA ILE A 51 2.20 -10.40 -0.62
C ILE A 51 3.51 -11.15 -0.34
N TYR A 52 4.63 -10.46 -0.15
CA TYR A 52 5.95 -11.09 -0.03
C TYR A 52 6.32 -11.53 1.38
N TYR A 53 5.78 -10.87 2.40
CA TYR A 53 6.18 -11.04 3.80
C TYR A 53 5.01 -11.45 4.69
N TYR A 54 4.00 -12.09 4.11
CA TYR A 54 2.76 -12.46 4.77
C TYR A 54 3.03 -13.21 6.09
N ARG A 55 2.55 -12.64 7.20
CA ARG A 55 2.66 -13.20 8.55
C ARG A 55 1.54 -12.64 9.42
N LYS A 56 1.17 -13.34 10.50
CA LYS A 56 0.11 -12.91 11.43
C LYS A 56 0.30 -11.47 11.95
N LYS A 57 1.55 -11.02 12.15
CA LYS A 57 1.87 -9.64 12.58
C LYS A 57 1.40 -8.56 11.61
N LEU A 58 1.19 -8.87 10.32
CA LEU A 58 0.70 -7.89 9.33
C LEU A 58 -0.73 -7.44 9.61
N TYR A 59 -1.57 -8.25 10.27
CA TYR A 59 -2.91 -7.81 10.69
C TYR A 59 -2.82 -6.57 11.57
N LEU A 60 -1.93 -6.59 12.57
CA LEU A 60 -1.72 -5.45 13.45
C LEU A 60 -1.16 -4.24 12.68
N ILE A 61 -0.21 -4.48 11.77
CA ILE A 61 0.41 -3.41 10.97
C ILE A 61 -0.64 -2.73 10.07
N TYR A 62 -1.40 -3.50 9.30
CA TYR A 62 -2.47 -2.98 8.45
C TYR A 62 -3.55 -2.27 9.28
N PHE A 63 -3.88 -2.80 10.45
CA PHE A 63 -4.86 -2.19 11.35
C PHE A 63 -4.38 -0.82 11.83
N LEU A 64 -3.15 -0.73 12.34
CA LEU A 64 -2.59 0.53 12.84
C LEU A 64 -2.45 1.57 11.74
N TYR A 65 -2.03 1.18 10.54
CA TYR A 65 -1.87 2.11 9.43
C TYR A 65 -3.21 2.55 8.84
N GLY A 66 -4.17 1.64 8.68
CA GLY A 66 -5.51 2.00 8.23
C GLY A 66 -6.19 2.95 9.20
N LEU A 67 -6.17 2.62 10.50
CA LEU A 67 -6.69 3.48 11.56
C LEU A 67 -5.93 4.83 11.64
N GLY A 68 -4.61 4.80 11.44
CA GLY A 68 -3.79 6.02 11.43
C GLY A 68 -4.13 6.95 10.28
N LEU A 69 -4.31 6.44 9.06
CA LEU A 69 -4.73 7.26 7.91
C LEU A 69 -6.12 7.82 8.13
N ASP A 70 -7.04 7.00 8.62
CA ASP A 70 -8.40 7.42 8.95
C ASP A 70 -8.43 8.56 9.98
N LEU A 71 -7.71 8.41 11.09
CA LEU A 71 -7.69 9.43 12.16
C LEU A 71 -6.93 10.69 11.76
N PHE A 72 -5.72 10.55 11.22
CA PHE A 72 -4.83 11.69 11.06
C PHE A 72 -4.98 12.41 9.73
N TRP A 73 -5.55 11.76 8.70
CA TRP A 73 -5.66 12.35 7.37
C TRP A 73 -7.07 12.81 7.02
N ILE A 74 -8.07 11.95 7.16
CA ILE A 74 -9.46 12.26 6.80
C ILE A 74 -10.35 12.57 8.01
N ASN A 75 -9.86 12.31 9.23
CA ASN A 75 -10.57 12.47 10.50
C ASN A 75 -11.90 11.69 10.57
N GLU A 76 -11.96 10.53 9.91
CA GLU A 76 -13.13 9.65 9.86
C GLU A 76 -12.67 8.18 9.86
N ILE A 77 -13.17 7.38 10.81
CA ILE A 77 -12.77 5.97 10.98
C ILE A 77 -13.56 5.08 10.02
N GLY A 78 -12.87 4.42 9.10
CA GLY A 78 -13.50 3.44 8.22
C GLY A 78 -12.76 3.23 6.90
N PRO A 79 -12.60 4.25 6.05
CA PRO A 79 -12.25 4.03 4.65
C PRO A 79 -10.96 3.24 4.45
N HIS A 80 -9.84 3.69 5.02
CA HIS A 80 -8.56 3.02 4.88
C HIS A 80 -8.51 1.75 5.73
N LEU A 81 -9.07 1.78 6.95
CA LEU A 81 -9.06 0.61 7.83
C LEU A 81 -9.80 -0.58 7.20
N ILE A 82 -11.00 -0.35 6.67
CA ILE A 82 -11.84 -1.39 6.07
C ILE A 82 -11.16 -1.91 4.80
N THR A 83 -10.65 -1.04 3.91
CA THR A 83 -9.95 -1.51 2.71
C THR A 83 -8.71 -2.31 3.04
N PHE A 84 -7.94 -1.91 4.05
CA PHE A 84 -6.71 -2.59 4.44
C PHE A 84 -7.02 -3.98 5.03
N MET A 85 -7.98 -4.07 5.94
CA MET A 85 -8.40 -5.36 6.51
C MET A 85 -8.97 -6.28 5.43
N PHE A 86 -9.79 -5.75 4.54
CA PHE A 86 -10.37 -6.50 3.43
C PHE A 86 -9.29 -7.00 2.46
N ALA A 87 -8.36 -6.15 2.03
CA ALA A 87 -7.26 -6.53 1.15
C ALA A 87 -6.39 -7.63 1.77
N LEU A 88 -6.09 -7.54 3.07
CA LEU A 88 -5.30 -8.56 3.76
C LEU A 88 -6.02 -9.92 3.80
N SER A 89 -7.35 -9.92 3.97
CA SER A 89 -8.16 -11.14 3.87
C SER A 89 -8.09 -11.78 2.48
N ILE A 90 -8.06 -10.97 1.41
CA ILE A 90 -7.89 -11.46 0.04
C ILE A 90 -6.48 -12.03 -0.15
N PHE A 91 -5.44 -11.37 0.38
CA PHE A 91 -4.07 -11.88 0.31
C PHE A 91 -3.94 -13.23 0.99
N TYR A 92 -4.59 -13.43 2.14
CA TYR A 92 -4.63 -14.73 2.81
C TYR A 92 -5.21 -15.83 1.91
N LEU A 93 -6.34 -15.58 1.27
CA LEU A 93 -7.01 -16.55 0.39
C LEU A 93 -6.21 -16.83 -0.89
N THR A 94 -5.51 -15.82 -1.40
CA THR A 94 -4.78 -15.90 -2.67
C THR A 94 -3.34 -16.36 -2.52
N PHE A 95 -2.77 -16.34 -1.32
CA PHE A 95 -1.35 -16.60 -1.03
C PHE A 95 -0.80 -17.88 -1.70
N LYS A 96 -1.59 -18.96 -1.69
CA LYS A 96 -1.19 -20.25 -2.31
C LYS A 96 -0.94 -20.13 -3.81
N TYR A 97 -1.65 -19.26 -4.51
CA TYR A 97 -1.55 -19.08 -5.96
C TYR A 97 -0.41 -18.13 -6.35
N LEU A 98 0.00 -17.23 -5.43
CA LEU A 98 1.02 -16.21 -5.70
C LEU A 98 2.41 -16.80 -5.93
N ASN A 99 2.73 -17.92 -5.27
CA ASN A 99 4.05 -18.55 -5.35
C ASN A 99 4.44 -19.06 -6.74
N ASN A 100 3.47 -19.26 -7.65
CA ASN A 100 3.70 -19.80 -8.99
C ASN A 100 3.73 -18.71 -10.09
N LEU A 101 3.58 -17.44 -9.72
CA LEU A 101 3.52 -16.35 -10.69
C LEU A 101 4.92 -15.92 -11.17
N ARG A 102 5.00 -15.55 -12.46
CA ARG A 102 6.19 -14.90 -13.02
C ARG A 102 6.39 -13.51 -12.38
N LYS A 103 7.63 -13.03 -12.30
CA LYS A 103 7.96 -11.72 -11.71
C LYS A 103 7.14 -10.56 -12.28
N LEU A 104 6.96 -10.52 -13.60
CA LEU A 104 6.13 -9.50 -14.26
C LEU A 104 4.66 -9.58 -13.81
N ASN A 105 4.12 -10.79 -13.65
CA ASN A 105 2.74 -11.00 -13.23
C ASN A 105 2.54 -10.55 -11.78
N ILE A 106 3.52 -10.80 -10.89
CA ILE A 106 3.46 -10.30 -9.50
C ILE A 106 3.49 -8.77 -9.49
N TYR A 107 4.38 -8.15 -10.26
CA TYR A 107 4.42 -6.69 -10.40
C TYR A 107 3.07 -6.12 -10.89
N LEU A 108 2.50 -6.66 -11.96
CA LEU A 108 1.21 -6.22 -12.47
C LEU A 108 0.11 -6.40 -11.43
N MET A 109 0.14 -7.50 -10.67
CA MET A 109 -0.81 -7.73 -9.59
C MET A 109 -0.66 -6.69 -8.45
N LEU A 110 0.56 -6.34 -8.04
CA LEU A 110 0.81 -5.28 -7.06
C LEU A 110 0.21 -3.94 -7.52
N LEU A 111 0.43 -3.58 -8.78
CA LEU A 111 -0.09 -2.34 -9.35
C LEU A 111 -1.62 -2.35 -9.43
N MET A 112 -2.22 -3.44 -9.89
CA MET A 112 -3.68 -3.55 -9.96
C MET A 112 -4.31 -3.53 -8.58
N THR A 113 -3.73 -4.27 -7.61
CA THR A 113 -4.21 -4.26 -6.22
C THR A 113 -4.14 -2.85 -5.62
N GLN A 114 -3.04 -2.12 -5.85
CA GLN A 114 -2.91 -0.73 -5.43
C GLN A 114 -4.04 0.15 -5.98
N ILE A 115 -4.27 0.13 -7.29
CA ILE A 115 -5.32 0.95 -7.92
C ILE A 115 -6.70 0.57 -7.38
N THR A 116 -6.97 -0.74 -7.21
CA THR A 116 -8.25 -1.19 -6.67
C THR A 116 -8.46 -0.80 -5.21
N MET A 117 -7.43 -0.87 -4.35
CA MET A 117 -7.55 -0.48 -2.95
C MET A 117 -7.90 1.00 -2.82
N ILE A 118 -7.20 1.88 -3.54
CA ILE A 118 -7.48 3.32 -3.55
C ILE A 118 -8.90 3.60 -4.08
N LEU A 119 -9.31 2.89 -5.14
CA LEU A 119 -10.68 3.00 -5.65
C LEU A 119 -11.71 2.63 -4.57
N PHE A 120 -11.49 1.49 -3.88
CA PHE A 120 -12.36 1.06 -2.78
C PHE A 120 -12.39 2.05 -1.63
N GLU A 121 -11.26 2.67 -1.27
CA GLU A 121 -11.20 3.70 -0.21
C GLU A 121 -12.09 4.87 -0.55
N MET A 122 -12.03 5.36 -1.79
CA MET A 122 -12.88 6.46 -2.25
C MET A 122 -14.36 6.07 -2.28
N PHE A 123 -14.70 4.84 -2.68
CA PHE A 123 -16.07 4.35 -2.64
C PHE A 123 -16.61 4.23 -1.21
N ILE A 124 -15.83 3.65 -0.29
CA ILE A 124 -16.23 3.53 1.12
C ILE A 124 -16.37 4.91 1.74
N SER A 125 -15.45 5.83 1.46
CA SER A 125 -15.52 7.23 1.89
C SER A 125 -16.81 7.90 1.45
N GLN A 126 -17.20 7.71 0.18
CA GLN A 126 -18.45 8.23 -0.36
C GLN A 126 -19.68 7.59 0.31
N MET A 127 -19.69 6.27 0.48
CA MET A 127 -20.83 5.56 1.04
C MET A 127 -21.06 5.85 2.53
N MET A 128 -19.99 5.93 3.31
CA MET A 128 -20.08 6.05 4.78
C MET A 128 -20.14 7.51 5.25
N PHE A 129 -19.46 8.42 4.54
CA PHE A 129 -19.27 9.81 5.00
C PHE A 129 -19.71 10.85 3.98
N GLY A 130 -20.20 10.44 2.80
CA GLY A 130 -20.70 11.35 1.78
C GLY A 130 -19.62 12.14 1.04
N PHE A 131 -18.34 11.77 1.18
CA PHE A 131 -17.26 12.42 0.44
C PHE A 131 -17.45 12.26 -1.07
N SER A 132 -17.38 13.35 -1.83
CA SER A 132 -17.57 13.31 -3.29
C SER A 132 -16.42 12.57 -3.97
N PHE A 133 -16.73 11.59 -4.81
CA PHE A 133 -15.73 10.90 -5.61
C PHE A 133 -15.07 11.85 -6.62
N ASN A 134 -13.80 12.19 -6.39
CA ASN A 134 -13.03 13.05 -7.28
C ASN A 134 -12.27 12.21 -8.33
N LEU A 135 -12.90 11.99 -9.49
CA LEU A 135 -12.30 11.23 -10.60
C LEU A 135 -10.95 11.82 -11.05
N SER A 136 -10.82 13.14 -11.07
CA SER A 136 -9.57 13.78 -11.50
C SER A 136 -8.40 13.49 -10.56
N TYR A 137 -8.68 13.42 -9.25
CA TYR A 137 -7.69 13.07 -8.24
C TYR A 137 -7.32 11.59 -8.32
N PHE A 138 -8.32 10.71 -8.47
CA PHE A 138 -8.09 9.28 -8.68
C PHE A 138 -7.21 9.00 -9.92
N LEU A 139 -7.52 9.62 -11.05
CA LEU A 139 -6.74 9.44 -12.29
C LEU A 139 -5.29 9.93 -12.13
N LYS A 140 -5.07 11.02 -11.40
CA LYS A 140 -3.72 11.50 -11.07
C LYS A 140 -2.95 10.47 -10.24
N ILE A 141 -3.57 9.91 -9.20
CA ILE A 141 -2.97 8.84 -8.40
C ILE A 141 -2.64 7.63 -9.28
N ALA A 142 -3.60 7.16 -10.09
CA ALA A 142 -3.41 6.00 -10.95
C ALA A 142 -2.25 6.17 -11.94
N LEU A 143 -2.15 7.33 -12.60
CA LEU A 143 -1.05 7.66 -13.50
C LEU A 143 0.30 7.68 -12.78
N LEU A 144 0.38 8.34 -11.62
CA LEU A 144 1.62 8.39 -10.85
C LEU A 144 2.01 7.00 -10.33
N SER A 145 1.05 6.18 -9.89
CA SER A 145 1.29 4.79 -9.51
C SER A 145 1.86 3.98 -10.67
N ILE A 146 1.35 4.13 -11.90
CA ILE A 146 1.91 3.44 -13.08
C ILE A 146 3.37 3.86 -13.33
N ILE A 147 3.68 5.16 -13.24
CA ILE A 147 5.02 5.70 -13.51
C ILE A 147 6.02 5.25 -12.44
N PHE A 148 5.64 5.34 -11.16
CA PHE A 148 6.58 5.14 -10.05
C PHE A 148 6.64 3.70 -9.54
N SER A 149 5.60 2.88 -9.74
CA SER A 149 5.58 1.51 -9.20
C SER A 149 6.71 0.63 -9.74
N TYR A 150 7.06 0.71 -11.03
CA TYR A 150 8.14 -0.10 -11.61
C TYR A 150 9.52 0.20 -11.02
N PRO A 151 10.01 1.47 -10.98
CA PRO A 151 11.30 1.75 -10.36
C PRO A 151 11.32 1.39 -8.87
N ILE A 152 10.22 1.60 -8.14
CA ILE A 152 10.09 1.20 -6.73
C ILE A 152 10.19 -0.32 -6.59
N PHE A 153 9.52 -1.09 -7.44
CA PHE A 153 9.59 -2.54 -7.44
C PHE A 153 11.02 -3.05 -7.67
N ILE A 154 11.79 -2.41 -8.55
CA ILE A 154 13.21 -2.74 -8.74
C ILE A 154 14.02 -2.45 -7.47
N ILE A 155 13.80 -1.31 -6.81
CA ILE A 155 14.47 -0.95 -5.56
C ILE A 155 14.16 -2.02 -4.49
N PHE A 156 12.90 -2.39 -4.33
CA PHE A 156 12.49 -3.43 -3.37
C PHE A 156 13.12 -4.78 -3.68
N SER A 157 13.12 -5.20 -4.96
CA SER A 157 13.80 -6.43 -5.35
C SER A 157 15.31 -6.41 -5.09
N LYS A 158 15.95 -5.23 -5.03
CA LYS A 158 17.36 -5.12 -4.63
C LYS A 158 17.50 -5.20 -3.11
N ILE A 159 16.67 -4.52 -2.33
CA ILE A 159 16.65 -4.62 -0.85
C ILE A 159 16.52 -6.09 -0.43
N ASP A 160 15.64 -6.84 -1.09
CA ASP A 160 15.42 -8.27 -0.86
C ASP A 160 16.63 -9.18 -1.17
N ARG A 161 17.60 -8.71 -1.98
CA ARG A 161 18.78 -9.51 -2.40
C ARG A 161 20.07 -9.11 -1.70
N VAL A 162 20.13 -7.90 -1.16
CA VAL A 162 21.33 -7.34 -0.53
C VAL A 162 21.56 -7.93 0.87
N ILE A 163 20.59 -8.69 1.41
CA ILE A 163 20.61 -9.26 2.76
C ILE A 163 20.26 -10.75 2.70
#